data_AF-A0A4Z1IZU0-F1
#
_entry.id   AF-A0A4Z1IZU0-F1
#
_cell.length_a   1.000
_cell.length_b   1.000
_cell.length_c   1.000
_cell.angle_alpha   90.00
_cell.angle_beta   90.00
_cell.angle_gamma   90.00
#
_symmetry.space_group_name_H-M   'P 1'
#
loop_
_entity.id
_entity.type
_entity.pdbx_description
1 polymer ?
#
loop_
_entity_poly.entity_id
_entity_poly.type
_entity_poly.pdbx_seq_one_letter_code
_entity_poly.pdbx_strand_id
1 'polypeptide(L)'
;MLEINNRTITIDGINLLRATRNVLRERLNTIPQEPIFIKSPRRPRKLGLWTLISNTGGLDVHMEAESLLSYGQRQIFCLAGAMLRQSKVVIIDQATANVDVGTE
;
A
#
# COMPACT_ATOMS: atom_id res chain seq x y z
N MET A 1 -5.46 12.27 16.67
CA MET A 1 -6.20 11.01 16.88
C MET A 1 -7.67 11.35 16.70
N LEU A 2 -8.37 10.76 15.73
CA LEU A 2 -9.81 11.01 15.55
C LEU A 2 -10.58 10.39 16.73
N GLU A 3 -11.20 11.23 17.56
CA GLU A 3 -12.11 10.74 18.60
C GLU A 3 -13.42 10.28 17.96
N ILE A 4 -13.63 8.97 17.97
CA ILE A 4 -14.87 8.37 17.48
C ILE A 4 -15.89 8.43 18.62
N ASN A 5 -16.59 9.56 18.75
CA ASN A 5 -17.61 9.74 19.76
C ASN A 5 -18.81 8.81 19.50
N ASN A 6 -19.00 7.82 20.38
CA ASN A 6 -20.17 6.92 20.48
C ASN A 6 -20.59 6.15 19.21
N ARG A 7 -19.68 5.89 18.27
CA ARG A 7 -19.98 5.15 17.03
C ARG A 7 -19.08 3.93 16.86
N THR A 8 -19.69 2.79 16.52
CA THR A 8 -18.98 1.54 16.24
C THR A 8 -18.90 1.29 14.75
N ILE A 9 -17.70 0.98 14.25
CA ILE A 9 -17.48 0.50 12.89
C ILE A 9 -17.32 -1.01 12.94
N THR A 10 -18.07 -1.72 12.11
CA THR A 10 -18.02 -3.19 12.00
C THR A 10 -17.72 -3.61 10.58
N ILE A 11 -16.85 -4.62 10.40
CA ILE A 11 -16.61 -5.28 9.12
C ILE A 11 -16.91 -6.77 9.31
N ASP A 12 -17.79 -7.34 8.49
CA ASP A 12 -18.27 -8.73 8.64
C ASP A 12 -18.77 -9.06 10.07
N GLY A 13 -19.42 -8.10 10.74
CA GLY A 13 -19.87 -8.24 12.13
C GLY A 13 -18.78 -8.08 13.21
N ILE A 14 -17.52 -7.86 12.83
CA ILE A 14 -16.42 -7.62 13.77
C ILE A 14 -16.29 -6.13 14.05
N ASN A 15 -16.45 -5.73 15.32
CA ASN A 15 -16.22 -4.36 15.76
C ASN A 15 -14.72 -4.01 15.75
N LEU A 16 -14.34 -3.02 14.97
CA LEU A 16 -12.94 -2.61 14.77
C LEU A 16 -12.30 -2.03 16.04
N LEU A 17 -13.09 -1.46 16.96
CA LEU A 17 -12.60 -0.96 18.26
C LEU A 17 -12.25 -2.08 19.23
N ARG A 18 -12.82 -3.28 19.03
CA ARG A 18 -12.60 -4.45 19.90
C ARG A 18 -11.67 -5.49 19.27
N ALA A 19 -11.42 -5.40 17.98
CA ALA A 19 -10.53 -6.31 17.27
C ALA A 19 -9.08 -6.10 17.69
N THR A 20 -8.32 -7.20 17.80
CA THR A 20 -6.87 -7.09 18.06
C THR A 20 -6.15 -6.56 16.82
N ARG A 21 -5.00 -5.93 17.03
CA ARG A 21 -4.17 -5.40 15.93
C ARG A 21 -3.80 -6.47 14.90
N ASN A 22 -3.60 -7.71 15.33
CA ASN A 22 -3.27 -8.82 14.43
C ASN A 22 -4.44 -9.14 13.49
N VAL A 23 -5.65 -9.25 14.03
CA VAL A 23 -6.87 -9.47 13.23
C VAL A 23 -7.07 -8.34 12.22
N LEU A 24 -6.86 -7.09 12.65
CA LEU A 24 -6.94 -5.93 11.74
C LEU A 24 -5.86 -5.99 10.65
N ARG A 25 -4.62 -6.34 10.98
CA ARG A 25 -3.51 -6.46 10.01
C ARG A 25 -3.71 -7.61 9.03
N GLU A 26 -4.36 -8.71 9.42
CA GLU A 26 -4.64 -9.81 8.49
C GLU A 26 -5.78 -9.46 7.52
N ARG A 27 -6.76 -8.67 7.97
CA ARG A 27 -7.98 -8.42 7.20
C ARG A 27 -7.94 -7.12 6.40
N LEU A 28 -7.21 -6.12 6.89
CA LEU A 28 -7.09 -4.81 6.28
C LEU A 28 -5.72 -4.62 5.64
N ASN A 29 -5.74 -3.96 4.49
CA ASN A 29 -4.55 -3.53 3.79
C ASN A 29 -4.74 -2.07 3.40
N THR A 30 -3.70 -1.28 3.55
CA THR A 30 -3.77 0.17 3.37
C THR A 30 -2.71 0.60 2.38
N ILE A 31 -3.10 1.41 1.40
CA ILE A 31 -2.20 2.08 0.47
C ILE A 31 -2.18 3.56 0.88
N PRO A 32 -1.11 4.04 1.55
CA PRO A 32 -0.99 5.44 1.96
C PRO A 32 -0.69 6.36 0.77
N GLN A 33 -0.98 7.66 0.92
CA GLN A 33 -0.65 8.69 -0.07
C GLN A 33 0.87 8.79 -0.30
N GLU A 34 1.66 8.70 0.77
CA GLU A 34 3.12 8.64 0.69
C GLU A 34 3.58 7.17 0.66
N PRO A 35 4.19 6.73 -0.46
CA PRO A 35 4.67 5.36 -0.59
C PRO A 35 5.69 4.98 0.50
N ILE A 36 5.33 4.02 1.35
CA ILE A 36 6.22 3.52 2.41
C ILE A 36 6.92 2.26 1.92
N PHE A 37 8.25 2.31 1.82
CA PHE A 37 9.08 1.18 1.42
C PHE A 37 9.58 0.42 2.64
N ILE A 38 8.94 -0.71 2.94
CA ILE A 38 9.37 -1.62 4.00
C ILE A 38 10.14 -2.78 3.35
N LYS A 39 11.27 -3.17 3.94
CA LYS A 39 11.97 -4.41 3.56
C LYS A 39 11.02 -5.60 3.78
N SER A 40 10.42 -6.10 2.71
CA SER A 40 9.55 -7.28 2.71
C SER A 40 10.14 -8.36 1.80
N PRO A 41 10.09 -9.65 2.17
CA PRO A 41 10.49 -10.74 1.29
C PRO A 41 9.49 -10.98 0.15
N ARG A 42 8.26 -10.47 0.28
CA ARG A 42 7.21 -10.57 -0.74
C ARG A 42 7.12 -9.25 -1.50
N ARG A 43 8.00 -9.06 -2.47
CA ARG A 43 7.97 -7.88 -3.37
C ARG A 43 7.47 -8.27 -4.77
N PRO A 44 6.73 -7.36 -5.43
CA PRO A 44 6.06 -7.69 -6.67
C PRO A 44 7.04 -7.68 -7.83
N ARG A 45 7.34 -8.87 -8.37
CA ARG A 45 8.25 -9.07 -9.51
C ARG A 45 7.62 -8.79 -10.88
N LYS A 46 6.29 -8.65 -10.94
CA LYS A 46 5.50 -8.63 -12.19
C LYS A 46 5.06 -7.23 -12.66
N LEU A 47 5.73 -6.17 -12.21
CA LEU A 47 5.46 -4.84 -12.74
C LEU A 47 6.56 -4.42 -13.68
N GLY A 48 6.23 -3.57 -14.66
CA GLY A 48 7.19 -2.93 -15.57
C GLY A 48 8.29 -2.11 -14.86
N LEU A 49 8.29 -2.10 -13.52
CA LEU A 49 9.34 -1.58 -12.66
C LEU A 49 10.48 -2.57 -12.40
N TRP A 50 10.34 -3.87 -12.73
CA TRP A 50 11.36 -4.87 -12.42
C TRP A 50 12.71 -4.56 -13.06
N THR A 51 12.72 -4.09 -14.31
CA THR A 51 13.94 -3.69 -15.01
C THR A 51 14.63 -2.53 -14.30
N LEU A 52 13.87 -1.52 -13.88
CA LEU A 52 14.40 -0.35 -13.17
C LEU A 52 14.93 -0.73 -11.79
N ILE A 53 14.21 -1.59 -11.07
CA ILE A 53 14.64 -2.12 -9.77
C ILE A 53 15.90 -2.98 -9.91
N SER A 54 15.97 -3.83 -10.94
CA SER A 54 17.14 -4.69 -11.18
C SER A 54 18.38 -3.85 -11.51
N ASN A 55 18.22 -2.80 -12.31
CA ASN A 55 19.29 -1.89 -12.68
C ASN A 55 19.79 -1.03 -11.51
N THR A 56 18.99 -0.88 -10.45
CA THR A 56 19.35 -0.14 -9.24
C THR A 56 19.92 -1.05 -8.14
N GLY A 57 20.31 -2.28 -8.48
CA GLY A 57 20.91 -3.27 -7.59
C GLY A 57 19.91 -4.25 -6.96
N GLY A 58 18.66 -4.25 -7.43
CA GLY A 58 17.65 -5.22 -7.06
C GLY A 58 16.89 -4.87 -5.78
N LEU A 59 16.21 -5.88 -5.22
CA LEU A 59 15.31 -5.71 -4.08
C LEU A 59 16.01 -5.58 -2.72
N ASP A 60 17.30 -5.90 -2.69
CA ASP A 60 18.12 -5.96 -1.48
C ASP A 60 18.84 -4.65 -1.18
N VAL A 61 18.88 -3.72 -2.14
CA VAL A 61 19.39 -2.37 -1.95
C VAL A 61 18.46 -1.63 -0.99
N HIS A 62 19.07 -0.82 -0.12
CA HIS A 62 18.34 0.20 0.63
C HIS A 62 17.71 1.16 -0.39
N MET A 63 16.49 0.85 -0.80
CA MET A 63 15.70 1.72 -1.65
C MET A 63 15.32 2.94 -0.83
N GLU A 64 16.18 3.95 -0.83
CA GLU A 64 15.74 5.34 -0.69
C GLU A 64 14.92 5.64 -1.95
N ALA A 65 13.69 5.15 -1.97
CA ALA A 65 12.85 5.14 -3.17
C ALA A 65 12.59 6.54 -3.73
N GLU A 66 12.77 7.58 -2.91
CA GLU A 66 12.73 8.99 -3.29
C GLU A 66 13.74 9.37 -4.38
N SER A 67 14.90 8.72 -4.44
CA SER A 67 15.92 9.01 -5.47
C SER A 67 15.85 8.09 -6.69
N LEU A 68 15.27 6.89 -6.54
CA LEU A 68 15.29 5.84 -7.58
C LEU A 68 13.99 5.76 -8.39
N LEU A 69 12.85 6.14 -7.82
CA LEU A 69 11.54 5.98 -8.43
C LEU A 69 10.80 7.31 -8.45
N SER A 70 10.16 7.63 -9.59
CA SER A 70 9.25 8.77 -9.64
C SER A 70 8.09 8.59 -8.66
N TYR A 71 7.43 9.68 -8.29
CA TYR A 71 6.27 9.62 -7.40
C TYR A 71 5.21 8.60 -7.87
N GLY A 72 4.83 8.63 -9.16
CA GLY A 72 3.88 7.66 -9.73
C GLY A 72 4.41 6.21 -9.74
N GLN A 73 5.70 5.99 -10.01
CA GLN A 73 6.30 4.65 -9.94
C GLN A 73 6.29 4.10 -8.51
N ARG A 74 6.49 4.96 -7.51
CA ARG A 74 6.38 4.59 -6.10
C ARG A 74 4.94 4.21 -5.72
N GLN A 75 3.94 4.92 -6.24
CA GLN A 75 2.52 4.55 -6.05
C GLN A 75 2.21 3.18 -6.68
N ILE A 76 2.64 2.94 -7.92
CA ILE A 76 2.50 1.63 -8.59
C ILE A 76 3.18 0.52 -7.80
N PHE A 77 4.38 0.79 -7.25
CA PHE A 77 5.09 -0.16 -6.40
C PHE A 77 4.31 -0.50 -5.11
N CYS A 78 3.76 0.51 -4.43
CA CYS A 78 2.94 0.30 -3.23
C CYS A 78 1.62 -0.43 -3.54
N LEU A 79 0.95 -0.08 -4.64
CA LEU A 79 -0.25 -0.78 -5.11
C LEU A 79 0.04 -2.26 -5.35
N ALA A 80 1.13 -2.56 -6.04
CA ALA A 80 1.53 -3.93 -6.28
C ALA A 80 1.92 -4.70 -5.01
N GLY A 81 2.60 -4.04 -4.07
CA GLY A 81 2.88 -4.61 -2.76
C GLY A 81 1.59 -4.93 -2.00
N ALA A 82 0.59 -4.05 -2.10
CA ALA A 82 -0.74 -4.28 -1.54
C ALA A 82 -1.44 -5.48 -2.21
N MET A 83 -1.33 -5.66 -3.52
CA MET A 83 -1.91 -6.83 -4.22
C MET A 83 -1.30 -8.17 -3.80
N LEU A 84 -0.08 -8.19 -3.25
CA LEU A 84 0.53 -9.41 -2.71
C LEU A 84 0.00 -9.80 -1.33
N ARG A 85 -0.72 -8.91 -0.66
CA ARG A 85 -1.30 -9.17 0.66
C ARG A 85 -2.72 -9.74 0.48
N GLN A 86 -2.97 -10.91 1.05
CA GLN A 86 -4.29 -11.52 1.07
C GLN A 86 -5.18 -10.86 2.14
N SER A 87 -5.61 -9.63 1.88
CA SER A 87 -6.54 -8.88 2.73
C SER A 87 -7.94 -8.85 2.12
N LYS A 88 -8.98 -8.87 2.97
CA LYS A 88 -10.37 -8.78 2.52
C LYS A 88 -10.79 -7.37 2.10
N VAL A 89 -10.19 -6.36 2.73
CA VAL A 89 -10.51 -4.95 2.46
C VAL A 89 -9.22 -4.18 2.20
N VAL A 90 -9.20 -3.45 1.09
CA VAL A 90 -8.12 -2.53 0.73
C VAL A 90 -8.63 -1.10 0.92
N ILE A 91 -7.91 -0.33 1.73
CA ILE A 91 -8.14 1.09 1.96
C ILE A 91 -7.10 1.85 1.15
N ILE A 92 -7.54 2.75 0.27
CA ILE A 92 -6.66 3.57 -0.56
C ILE A 92 -6.82 5.01 -0.10
N ASP A 93 -5.75 5.57 0.44
CA ASP A 93 -5.71 6.99 0.77
C ASP A 93 -5.47 7.80 -0.51
N GLN A 94 -6.39 8.70 -0.84
CA GLN A 94 -6.40 9.51 -2.06
C GLN A 94 -6.38 8.72 -3.39
N ALA A 95 -7.35 7.82 -3.59
CA ALA A 95 -7.50 7.01 -4.80
C ALA A 95 -7.58 7.78 -6.14
N THR A 96 -7.78 9.11 -6.12
CA THR A 96 -8.03 9.95 -7.31
C THR A 96 -7.03 11.08 -7.51
N ALA A 97 -6.00 11.25 -6.68
CA ALA A 97 -5.16 12.45 -6.73
C ALA A 97 -4.16 12.50 -7.90
N ASN A 98 -3.92 11.40 -8.62
CA ASN A 98 -2.96 11.34 -9.74
C ASN A 98 -3.34 10.38 -10.88
N VAL A 99 -4.60 9.91 -10.92
CA VAL A 99 -5.08 9.26 -12.14
C VAL A 99 -5.45 10.40 -13.07
N ASP A 100 -4.53 10.77 -13.96
CA ASP A 100 -4.86 11.55 -15.15
C ASP A 100 -5.98 10.78 -15.85
N VAL A 101 -7.21 11.21 -15.60
CA VAL A 101 -8.38 10.77 -16.34
C VAL A 101 -8.09 11.29 -17.73
N GLY A 102 -7.76 10.37 -18.64
CA GLY A 102 -7.14 10.67 -19.93
C GLY A 102 -7.65 11.97 -20.55
N THR A 103 -6.71 12.82 -20.95
CA THR A 103 -7.00 13.88 -21.89
C THR A 103 -7.32 13.23 -23.24
N GLU A 104 -8.57 12.84 -23.45
CA GLU A 104 -9.25 12.75 -24.75
C GLU A 104 -10.74 13.08 -24.58
#